data_AF-A0AAU0Q0R9-F1
#
_entry.id   AF-A0AAU0Q0R9-F1
#
_cell.length_a   1.000
_cell.length_b   1.000
_cell.length_c   1.000
_cell.angle_alpha   90.00
_cell.angle_beta   90.00
_cell.angle_gamma   90.00
#
_symmetry.space_group_name_H-M   'P 1'
#
loop_
_entity.id
_entity.type
_entity.pdbx_description
1 polymer ?
#
loop_
_entity_poly.entity_id
_entity_poly.type
_entity_poly.pdbx_seq_one_letter_code
_entity_poly.pdbx_strand_id
1 'polypeptide(L)'
;MKTIKTITATSILALTPASLLPLPTHPAHADTINAGDKYVALGDSYASTGTLAQQVPGTHPACVQDQDNYPHQLAQKLNLNLDDASCAWALTYQYDQPQNHALPGTAPTPQKEHLTEDTKLITISLGGNDAGLADVFAQCAPTSTYPDYPTAKTQQNRQPPHKSTTPTQKAEPSTNASSTSPTTLDNAHHTQR
;
A
#
# COMPACT_ATOMS: atom_id res chain seq x y z
N MET A 1 -68.75 -31.43 49.82
CA MET A 1 -69.08 -30.54 48.69
C MET A 1 -68.28 -29.24 48.84
N LYS A 2 -67.27 -29.02 47.99
CA LYS A 2 -66.71 -27.70 47.66
C LYS A 2 -65.97 -27.86 46.33
N THR A 3 -66.59 -27.27 45.31
CA THR A 3 -66.26 -27.38 43.88
C THR A 3 -65.01 -26.57 43.55
N ILE A 4 -64.00 -27.20 42.95
CA ILE A 4 -62.81 -26.52 42.44
C ILE A 4 -63.13 -26.08 41.00
N LYS A 5 -63.25 -24.76 40.79
CA LYS A 5 -63.42 -24.16 39.46
C LYS A 5 -62.04 -23.89 38.87
N THR A 6 -61.69 -24.59 37.80
CA THR A 6 -60.50 -24.35 36.98
C THR A 6 -60.68 -23.05 36.19
N ILE A 7 -59.80 -22.07 36.40
CA ILE A 7 -59.76 -20.82 35.64
C ILE A 7 -58.76 -21.00 34.50
N THR A 8 -59.25 -21.13 33.28
CA THR A 8 -58.44 -21.04 32.06
C THR A 8 -58.10 -19.58 31.78
N ALA A 9 -56.81 -19.23 31.89
CA ALA A 9 -56.29 -17.93 31.50
C ALA A 9 -56.00 -17.91 29.99
N THR A 10 -56.80 -17.16 29.24
CA THR A 10 -56.56 -16.84 27.83
C THR A 10 -55.53 -15.71 27.72
N SER A 11 -54.33 -16.02 27.24
CA SER A 11 -53.32 -15.03 26.84
C SER A 11 -53.72 -14.41 25.49
N ILE A 12 -54.01 -13.11 25.50
CA ILE A 12 -54.22 -12.32 24.28
C ILE A 12 -52.83 -11.88 23.78
N LEU A 13 -52.40 -12.43 22.64
CA LEU A 13 -51.19 -12.00 21.94
C LEU A 13 -51.50 -10.67 21.24
N ALA A 14 -51.06 -9.55 21.83
CA ALA A 14 -51.19 -8.23 21.21
C ALA A 14 -50.21 -8.14 20.02
N LEU A 15 -50.74 -8.22 18.80
CA LEU A 15 -49.99 -8.05 17.56
C LEU A 15 -49.71 -6.55 17.36
N THR A 16 -48.52 -6.09 17.73
CA THR A 16 -48.09 -4.72 17.41
C THR A 16 -47.74 -4.63 15.92
N PRO A 17 -48.37 -3.73 15.14
CA PRO A 17 -47.95 -3.50 13.76
C PRO A 17 -46.55 -2.89 13.76
N ALA A 18 -45.61 -3.55 13.09
CA ALA A 18 -44.29 -3.01 12.83
C ALA A 18 -44.42 -1.83 11.86
N SER A 19 -44.35 -0.61 12.40
CA SER A 19 -44.26 0.62 11.61
C SER A 19 -42.94 0.61 10.83
N LEU A 20 -43.02 0.29 9.53
CA LEU A 20 -41.92 0.47 8.58
C LEU A 20 -41.66 1.98 8.42
N LEU A 21 -40.64 2.50 9.11
CA LEU A 21 -40.11 3.82 8.81
C LEU A 21 -39.40 3.76 7.44
N PRO A 22 -39.76 4.60 6.46
CA PRO A 22 -39.02 4.67 5.22
C PRO A 22 -37.60 5.18 5.53
N LEU A 23 -36.59 4.37 5.22
CA LEU A 23 -35.20 4.82 5.24
C LEU A 23 -35.06 5.95 4.21
N PRO A 24 -34.39 7.07 4.55
CA PRO A 24 -34.09 8.09 3.56
C PRO A 24 -33.18 7.48 2.50
N THR A 25 -33.73 7.25 1.31
CA THR A 25 -32.96 6.91 0.11
C THR A 25 -32.29 8.19 -0.36
N HIS A 26 -31.06 8.45 0.08
CA HIS A 26 -30.24 9.47 -0.56
C HIS A 26 -29.82 8.92 -1.93
N PRO A 27 -30.16 9.58 -3.05
CA PRO A 27 -29.60 9.19 -4.33
C PRO A 27 -28.08 9.30 -4.22
N ALA A 28 -27.37 8.21 -4.49
CA ALA A 28 -25.92 8.24 -4.64
C ALA A 28 -25.62 9.00 -5.95
N HIS A 29 -25.47 10.31 -5.85
CA HIS A 29 -24.88 11.10 -6.93
C HIS A 29 -23.37 10.89 -6.86
N ALA A 30 -22.83 10.12 -7.80
CA ALA A 30 -21.41 10.22 -8.08
C ALA A 30 -21.15 11.63 -8.61
N ASP A 31 -20.29 12.37 -7.95
CA ASP A 31 -19.81 13.65 -8.47
C ASP A 31 -19.23 13.41 -9.87
N THR A 32 -19.53 14.33 -10.79
CA THR A 32 -18.88 14.30 -12.10
C THR A 32 -17.40 14.56 -11.91
N ILE A 33 -16.55 13.69 -12.46
CA ILE A 33 -15.10 13.88 -12.46
C ILE A 33 -14.75 14.90 -13.55
N ASN A 34 -14.06 15.96 -13.15
CA ASN A 34 -13.59 17.04 -14.01
C ASN A 34 -12.08 17.11 -14.02
N ALA A 35 -11.54 17.75 -15.06
CA ALA A 35 -10.12 18.10 -15.11
C ALA A 35 -9.72 18.95 -13.89
N GLY A 36 -8.58 18.62 -13.27
CA GLY A 36 -8.04 19.26 -12.08
C GLY A 36 -8.57 18.68 -10.76
N ASP A 37 -9.55 17.78 -10.80
CA ASP A 37 -10.04 17.13 -9.59
C ASP A 37 -8.95 16.28 -8.91
N LYS A 38 -8.99 16.21 -7.58
CA LYS A 38 -8.06 15.41 -6.79
C LYS A 38 -8.38 13.91 -6.97
N TYR A 39 -7.36 13.15 -7.36
CA TYR A 39 -7.38 11.71 -7.52
C TYR A 39 -6.38 11.09 -6.55
N VAL A 40 -6.85 10.21 -5.66
CA VAL A 40 -5.97 9.45 -4.76
C VAL A 40 -5.89 7.99 -5.24
N ALA A 41 -4.67 7.50 -5.47
CA ALA A 41 -4.44 6.10 -5.76
C ALA A 41 -3.90 5.38 -4.53
N LEU A 42 -4.64 4.38 -4.06
CA LEU A 42 -4.24 3.48 -2.98
C LEU A 42 -3.90 2.11 -3.58
N GLY A 43 -3.00 1.37 -2.97
CA GLY A 43 -2.80 -0.02 -3.36
C GLY A 43 -1.44 -0.63 -3.08
N ASP A 44 -1.32 -1.86 -3.56
CA ASP A 44 -0.12 -2.68 -3.59
C ASP A 44 0.64 -2.55 -4.93
N SER A 45 1.46 -3.55 -5.27
CA SER A 45 2.27 -3.55 -6.49
C SER A 45 1.46 -3.48 -7.77
N TYR A 46 0.18 -3.89 -7.78
CA TYR A 46 -0.67 -3.76 -8.95
C TYR A 46 -1.01 -2.30 -9.28
N ALA A 47 -0.96 -1.40 -8.30
CA ALA A 47 -1.08 0.04 -8.51
C ALA A 47 0.25 0.74 -8.63
N SER A 48 1.23 0.38 -7.80
CA SER A 48 2.48 1.13 -7.74
C SER A 48 3.39 0.87 -8.94
N THR A 49 3.40 -0.36 -9.45
CA THR A 49 4.37 -0.80 -10.45
C THR A 49 3.93 -0.48 -11.87
N GLY A 50 4.87 -0.02 -12.68
CA GLY A 50 4.72 0.17 -14.12
C GLY A 50 5.70 -0.73 -14.86
N THR A 51 6.61 -0.14 -15.64
CA THR A 51 7.61 -0.90 -16.41
C THR A 51 8.84 -1.30 -15.61
N LEU A 52 8.97 -0.85 -14.35
CA LEU A 52 10.17 -0.96 -13.52
C LEU A 52 11.39 -0.18 -14.04
N ALA A 53 11.19 0.69 -15.03
CA ALA A 53 12.26 1.49 -15.63
C ALA A 53 12.21 2.98 -15.23
N GLN A 54 11.12 3.41 -14.59
CA GLN A 54 10.80 4.83 -14.40
C GLN A 54 10.34 5.13 -12.97
N GLN A 55 11.17 4.83 -11.97
CA GLN A 55 10.80 5.10 -10.57
C GLN A 55 10.44 6.58 -10.35
N VAL A 56 9.38 6.85 -9.58
CA VAL A 56 9.01 8.20 -9.14
C VAL A 56 10.12 8.75 -8.23
N PRO A 57 10.73 9.92 -8.55
CA PRO A 57 11.76 10.51 -7.71
C PRO A 57 11.23 10.86 -6.33
N GLY A 58 12.01 10.58 -5.29
CA GLY A 58 11.65 10.90 -3.90
C GLY A 58 10.74 9.89 -3.21
N THR A 59 10.25 8.86 -3.91
CA THR A 59 9.55 7.74 -3.26
C THR A 59 10.54 6.74 -2.68
N HIS A 60 10.11 6.01 -1.64
CA HIS A 60 10.93 4.95 -1.07
C HIS A 60 11.09 3.82 -2.10
N PRO A 61 12.32 3.38 -2.45
CA PRO A 61 12.52 2.39 -3.51
C PRO A 61 11.79 1.07 -3.30
N ALA A 62 11.58 0.65 -2.05
CA ALA A 62 10.82 -0.56 -1.72
C ALA A 62 9.33 -0.50 -2.08
N CYS A 63 8.77 0.70 -2.30
CA CYS A 63 7.40 0.83 -2.78
C CYS A 63 7.26 0.55 -4.29
N VAL A 64 8.37 0.53 -5.04
CA VAL A 64 8.37 0.24 -6.47
C VAL A 64 7.28 1.06 -7.19
N GLN A 65 7.25 2.36 -6.89
CA GLN A 65 6.29 3.28 -7.49
C GLN A 65 6.90 3.88 -8.75
N ASP A 66 6.32 3.57 -9.90
CA ASP A 66 6.80 4.02 -11.21
C ASP A 66 5.94 5.16 -11.78
N GLN A 67 6.56 6.09 -12.50
CA GLN A 67 5.92 7.20 -13.20
C GLN A 67 5.00 6.74 -14.34
N ASP A 68 5.17 5.50 -14.81
CA ASP A 68 4.35 4.88 -15.86
C ASP A 68 3.39 3.80 -15.31
N ASN A 69 3.14 3.80 -14.00
CA ASN A 69 2.11 2.97 -13.39
C ASN A 69 0.69 3.40 -13.83
N TYR A 70 -0.33 2.56 -13.59
CA TYR A 70 -1.67 2.86 -14.08
C TYR A 70 -2.27 4.14 -13.46
N PRO A 71 -2.07 4.47 -12.17
CA PRO A 71 -2.54 5.73 -11.60
C PRO A 71 -2.03 6.97 -12.35
N HIS A 72 -0.71 7.03 -12.62
CA HIS A 72 -0.12 8.14 -13.38
C HIS A 72 -0.71 8.24 -14.79
N GLN A 73 -0.89 7.11 -15.47
CA GLN A 73 -1.51 7.08 -16.80
C GLN A 73 -2.99 7.52 -16.78
N LEU A 74 -3.75 7.12 -15.76
CA LEU A 74 -5.15 7.50 -15.61
C LEU A 74 -5.28 9.00 -15.33
N ALA A 75 -4.45 9.52 -14.43
CA ALA A 75 -4.41 10.94 -14.10
C ALA A 75 -4.09 11.79 -15.33
N GLN A 76 -3.11 11.38 -16.14
CA GLN A 76 -2.78 12.06 -17.40
C GLN A 76 -3.94 12.05 -18.40
N LYS A 77 -4.60 10.89 -18.57
CA LYS A 77 -5.73 10.74 -19.52
C LYS A 77 -6.94 11.60 -19.16
N LEU A 78 -7.20 11.77 -17.86
CA LEU A 78 -8.35 12.52 -17.35
C LEU A 78 -8.01 13.94 -16.91
N ASN A 79 -6.73 14.34 -17.03
CA ASN A 79 -6.19 15.61 -16.54
C ASN A 79 -6.49 15.85 -15.05
N LEU A 80 -6.20 14.86 -14.19
CA LEU A 80 -6.46 14.90 -12.74
C LEU A 80 -5.19 15.23 -11.95
N ASN A 81 -5.39 15.76 -10.73
CA ASN A 81 -4.32 15.99 -9.77
C ASN A 81 -4.11 14.73 -8.93
N LEU A 82 -3.09 13.94 -9.29
CA LEU A 82 -2.79 12.66 -8.64
C LEU A 82 -2.04 12.84 -7.32
N ASP A 83 -2.51 12.11 -6.31
CA ASP A 83 -1.83 11.80 -5.07
C ASP A 83 -1.69 10.26 -4.99
N ASP A 84 -0.48 9.75 -5.29
CA ASP A 84 -0.22 8.31 -5.39
C ASP A 84 0.37 7.77 -4.08
N ALA A 85 -0.48 7.14 -3.28
CA ALA A 85 -0.14 6.48 -2.02
C ALA A 85 0.15 4.98 -2.19
N SER A 86 0.13 4.46 -3.42
CA SER A 86 0.36 3.04 -3.67
C SER A 86 1.79 2.64 -3.34
N CYS A 87 1.93 1.46 -2.74
CA CYS A 87 3.23 0.94 -2.34
C CYS A 87 3.23 -0.58 -2.47
N ALA A 88 4.19 -1.12 -3.22
CA ALA A 88 4.36 -2.55 -3.39
C ALA A 88 4.35 -3.29 -2.05
N TRP A 89 3.87 -4.54 -2.05
CA TRP A 89 3.78 -5.41 -0.88
C TRP A 89 2.74 -5.02 0.19
N ALA A 90 1.98 -3.94 0.00
CA ALA A 90 0.94 -3.55 0.95
C ALA A 90 -0.10 -4.67 1.14
N LEU A 91 -0.43 -4.97 2.39
CA LEU A 91 -1.59 -5.79 2.76
C LEU A 91 -2.78 -4.84 3.00
N THR A 92 -3.99 -5.39 3.10
CA THR A 92 -5.19 -4.59 3.33
C THR A 92 -5.11 -3.75 4.61
N TYR A 93 -4.46 -4.26 5.67
CA TYR A 93 -4.36 -3.53 6.93
C TYR A 93 -3.46 -2.29 6.86
N GLN A 94 -2.54 -2.19 5.89
CA GLN A 94 -1.75 -0.96 5.64
C GLN A 94 -2.58 0.18 5.07
N TYR A 95 -3.84 -0.04 4.74
CA TYR A 95 -4.79 1.04 4.57
C TYR A 95 -4.83 1.94 5.83
N ASP A 96 -4.86 1.33 7.02
CA ASP A 96 -4.97 1.99 8.32
C ASP A 96 -3.65 2.04 9.11
N GLN A 97 -2.57 1.44 8.62
CA GLN A 97 -1.30 1.29 9.33
C GLN A 97 -0.09 1.61 8.45
N PRO A 98 1.04 2.07 9.04
CA PRO A 98 2.30 2.21 8.31
C PRO A 98 2.80 0.89 7.72
N GLN A 99 3.50 0.97 6.60
CA GLN A 99 4.18 -0.15 5.97
C GLN A 99 5.69 -0.15 6.29
N ASN A 100 6.16 -1.21 6.94
CA ASN A 100 7.56 -1.33 7.36
C ASN A 100 8.19 -2.72 7.07
N HIS A 101 7.45 -3.64 6.46
CA HIS A 101 7.89 -5.04 6.31
C HIS A 101 8.78 -5.31 5.10
N ALA A 102 8.72 -4.48 4.04
CA ALA A 102 9.62 -4.62 2.89
C ALA A 102 11.03 -4.09 3.25
N LEU A 103 11.09 -2.87 3.76
CA LEU A 103 12.24 -2.24 4.42
C LEU A 103 11.73 -1.29 5.54
N PRO A 104 12.56 -0.98 6.55
CA PRO A 104 12.19 0.02 7.56
C PRO A 104 11.83 1.35 6.91
N GLY A 105 10.69 1.94 7.28
CA GLY A 105 10.27 3.23 6.76
C GLY A 105 9.79 3.21 5.30
N THR A 106 9.35 2.06 4.79
CA THR A 106 8.88 1.93 3.39
C THR A 106 7.72 2.88 3.08
N ALA A 107 6.68 2.88 3.92
CA ALA A 107 5.63 3.90 3.91
C ALA A 107 5.27 4.24 5.36
N PRO A 108 5.83 5.31 5.94
CA PRO A 108 5.69 5.60 7.38
C PRO A 108 4.29 6.09 7.77
N THR A 109 3.47 6.51 6.82
CA THR A 109 2.08 6.93 7.00
C THR A 109 1.12 5.89 6.41
N PRO A 110 -0.02 5.59 7.06
CA PRO A 110 -1.10 4.82 6.48
C PRO A 110 -1.59 5.40 5.14
N GLN A 111 -1.96 4.54 4.19
CA GLN A 111 -2.40 5.00 2.86
C GLN A 111 -3.67 5.87 2.92
N LYS A 112 -4.56 5.63 3.89
CA LYS A 112 -5.79 6.43 4.05
C LYS A 112 -5.53 7.91 4.34
N GLU A 113 -4.35 8.27 4.85
CA GLU A 113 -4.05 9.67 5.23
C GLU A 113 -3.94 10.60 4.01
N HIS A 114 -3.85 10.04 2.81
CA HIS A 114 -3.91 10.80 1.56
C HIS A 114 -5.34 11.23 1.17
N LEU A 115 -6.35 10.57 1.76
CA LEU A 115 -7.76 10.88 1.53
C LEU A 115 -8.17 12.15 2.27
N THR A 116 -8.76 13.08 1.52
CA THR A 116 -9.30 14.34 2.02
C THR A 116 -10.73 14.54 1.53
N GLU A 117 -11.49 15.44 2.17
CA GLU A 117 -12.90 15.70 1.82
C GLU A 117 -13.12 16.15 0.37
N ASP A 118 -12.10 16.75 -0.26
CA ASP A 118 -12.11 17.20 -1.65
C ASP A 118 -11.68 16.12 -2.67
N THR A 119 -11.33 14.91 -2.22
CA THR A 119 -10.98 13.79 -3.11
C THR A 119 -12.20 13.39 -3.94
N LYS A 120 -12.08 13.40 -5.29
CA LYS A 120 -13.18 13.09 -6.21
C LYS A 120 -13.09 11.69 -6.81
N LEU A 121 -11.87 11.19 -6.99
CA LEU A 121 -11.64 9.83 -7.48
C LEU A 121 -10.71 9.08 -6.53
N ILE A 122 -11.06 7.83 -6.24
CA ILE A 122 -10.21 6.89 -5.52
C ILE A 122 -10.11 5.62 -6.33
N THR A 123 -8.90 5.13 -6.56
CA THR A 123 -8.66 3.75 -7.01
C THR A 123 -7.97 2.99 -5.90
N ILE A 124 -8.31 1.71 -5.74
CA ILE A 124 -7.72 0.85 -4.73
C ILE A 124 -7.45 -0.55 -5.30
N SER A 125 -6.22 -1.03 -5.12
CA SER A 125 -5.86 -2.43 -5.38
C SER A 125 -5.09 -3.00 -4.19
N LEU A 126 -5.79 -3.71 -3.31
CA LEU A 126 -5.21 -4.40 -2.14
C LEU A 126 -5.83 -5.79 -2.03
N GLY A 127 -5.17 -6.67 -1.27
CA GLY A 127 -5.70 -8.00 -0.94
C GLY A 127 -4.99 -9.16 -1.62
N GLY A 128 -4.26 -8.92 -2.72
CA GLY A 128 -3.46 -9.97 -3.37
C GLY A 128 -2.39 -10.51 -2.43
N ASN A 129 -1.73 -9.62 -1.68
CA ASN A 129 -0.73 -10.00 -0.69
C ASN A 129 -1.35 -10.74 0.51
N ASP A 130 -2.54 -10.33 0.97
CA ASP A 130 -3.26 -10.96 2.08
C ASP A 130 -3.67 -12.40 1.72
N ALA A 131 -4.04 -12.62 0.47
CA ALA A 131 -4.42 -13.92 -0.06
C ALA A 131 -3.23 -14.85 -0.35
N GLY A 132 -1.98 -14.38 -0.18
CA GLY A 132 -0.79 -15.17 -0.52
C GLY A 132 -0.62 -15.39 -2.01
N LEU A 133 -1.09 -14.46 -2.86
CA LEU A 133 -1.06 -14.62 -4.32
C LEU A 133 0.35 -14.86 -4.86
N ALA A 134 1.37 -14.19 -4.28
CA ALA A 134 2.76 -14.39 -4.65
C ALA A 134 3.22 -15.85 -4.44
N ASP A 135 2.80 -16.48 -3.34
CA ASP A 135 3.14 -17.87 -3.04
C ASP A 135 2.46 -18.84 -4.00
N VAL A 136 1.21 -18.57 -4.36
CA VAL A 136 0.48 -19.34 -5.38
C VAL A 136 1.21 -19.26 -6.73
N PHE A 137 1.62 -18.06 -7.14
CA PHE A 137 2.40 -17.88 -8.37
C PHE A 137 3.73 -18.64 -8.32
N ALA A 138 4.46 -18.58 -7.20
CA ALA A 138 5.72 -19.31 -7.04
C ALA A 138 5.54 -20.83 -7.17
N GLN A 139 4.42 -21.36 -6.66
CA GLN A 139 4.09 -22.78 -6.75
C GLN A 139 3.66 -23.22 -8.16
N CYS A 140 2.94 -22.36 -8.90
CA CYS A 140 2.41 -22.68 -10.23
C CYS A 140 3.36 -22.31 -11.39
N ALA A 141 4.34 -21.42 -11.18
CA ALA A 141 5.26 -20.99 -12.23
C ALA A 141 6.04 -22.16 -12.89
N PRO A 142 6.51 -23.20 -12.16
CA PRO A 142 7.22 -24.33 -12.77
C PRO A 142 6.38 -25.15 -13.75
N THR A 143 5.05 -25.11 -13.62
CA THR A 143 4.11 -25.88 -14.47
C THR A 143 3.46 -25.03 -15.55
N SER A 144 3.69 -23.72 -15.54
CA SER A 144 3.11 -22.78 -16.49
C SER A 144 3.86 -22.85 -17.83
N THR A 145 3.29 -23.59 -18.80
CA THR A 145 3.71 -23.52 -20.19
C THR A 145 2.88 -22.48 -20.92
N TYR A 146 3.47 -21.34 -21.24
CA TYR A 146 2.85 -20.35 -22.14
C TYR A 146 3.28 -20.68 -23.58
N PRO A 147 2.37 -21.20 -24.44
CA PRO A 147 2.74 -21.69 -25.77
C PRO A 147 3.39 -20.63 -26.68
N ASP A 148 3.15 -19.34 -26.43
CA ASP A 148 3.74 -18.22 -27.18
C ASP A 148 4.85 -17.47 -26.44
N TYR A 149 5.23 -17.87 -25.22
CA TYR A 149 6.34 -17.25 -24.48
C TYR A 149 7.56 -18.17 -24.51
N PRO A 150 8.69 -17.73 -25.10
CA PRO A 150 9.88 -18.56 -25.14
C PRO A 150 10.33 -18.87 -23.71
N THR A 151 10.47 -20.16 -23.40
CA THR A 151 10.94 -20.62 -22.08
C THR A 151 12.23 -19.91 -21.67
N ALA A 152 12.46 -19.74 -20.37
CA ALA A 152 13.63 -19.04 -19.80
C ALA A 152 14.97 -19.51 -20.40
N LYS A 153 15.07 -20.79 -20.82
CA LYS A 153 16.26 -21.34 -21.48
C LYS A 153 16.60 -20.72 -22.83
N THR A 154 15.62 -20.10 -23.49
CA THR A 154 15.78 -19.42 -24.79
C THR A 154 16.20 -17.95 -24.64
N GLN A 155 15.95 -17.33 -23.49
CA GLN A 155 16.32 -15.93 -23.19
C GLN A 155 17.81 -15.82 -22.83
N GLN A 156 18.35 -16.80 -22.09
CA GLN A 156 19.77 -16.86 -21.72
C GLN A 156 20.72 -16.88 -22.93
N ASN A 157 20.28 -17.44 -24.07
CA ASN A 157 21.07 -17.49 -25.31
C ASN A 157 20.82 -16.30 -26.25
N ARG A 158 19.93 -15.36 -25.89
CA ARG A 158 19.61 -14.16 -26.69
C ARG A 158 19.99 -12.85 -26.02
N GLN A 159 20.56 -12.89 -24.82
CA GLN A 159 21.17 -11.71 -24.21
C GLN A 159 22.58 -11.50 -24.81
N PRO A 160 22.89 -10.38 -25.51
CA PRO A 160 24.28 -9.96 -25.63
C PRO A 160 24.84 -9.76 -24.21
N PRO A 161 26.13 -9.98 -23.95
CA PRO A 161 26.69 -9.91 -22.61
C PRO A 161 26.39 -8.53 -22.01
N HIS A 162 25.49 -8.47 -21.03
CA HIS A 162 25.40 -7.32 -20.14
C HIS A 162 26.74 -7.23 -19.43
N LYS A 163 27.52 -6.18 -19.73
CA LYS A 163 28.67 -5.82 -18.92
C LYS A 163 28.15 -5.53 -17.51
N SER A 164 28.27 -6.51 -16.63
CA SER A 164 28.15 -6.34 -15.20
C SER A 164 29.28 -5.41 -14.78
N THR A 165 29.04 -4.10 -14.73
CA THR A 165 29.96 -3.17 -14.08
C THR A 165 29.82 -3.35 -12.58
N THR A 166 30.58 -4.30 -12.05
CA THR A 166 30.90 -4.38 -10.62
C THR A 166 31.52 -3.05 -10.20
N PRO A 167 30.95 -2.30 -9.23
CA PRO A 167 31.66 -1.17 -8.65
C PRO A 167 32.92 -1.72 -7.98
N THR A 168 34.08 -1.37 -8.51
CA THR A 168 35.36 -1.70 -7.89
C THR A 168 35.45 -0.83 -6.64
N GLN A 169 35.17 -1.39 -5.46
CA GLN A 169 35.63 -0.80 -4.21
C GLN A 169 37.16 -0.85 -4.24
N LYS A 170 37.78 0.29 -4.54
CA LYS A 170 39.22 0.47 -4.40
C LYS A 170 39.51 0.46 -2.90
N ALA A 171 40.05 -0.66 -2.42
CA ALA A 171 40.68 -0.72 -1.11
C ALA A 171 41.87 0.25 -1.11
N GLU A 172 41.84 1.24 -0.22
CA GLU A 172 43.02 2.01 0.15
C GLU A 172 43.51 1.59 1.54
N PRO A 173 44.83 1.63 1.79
CA PRO A 173 45.47 0.73 2.75
C PRO A 173 45.39 1.24 4.18
N SER A 174 45.38 0.29 5.14
CA SER A 174 45.55 0.61 6.56
C SER A 174 46.97 1.13 6.82
N THR A 175 47.06 2.27 7.50
CA THR A 175 48.29 2.67 8.19
C THR A 175 48.01 2.69 9.68
N ASN A 176 48.54 1.69 10.38
CA ASN A 176 48.68 1.69 11.83
C ASN A 176 49.73 2.73 12.24
N ALA A 177 49.38 3.62 13.18
CA ALA A 177 50.34 4.34 13.99
C ALA A 177 49.86 4.34 15.45
N SER A 178 50.71 3.78 16.32
CA SER A 178 50.54 3.68 17.76
C SER A 178 50.58 5.01 18.49
N SER A 179 49.90 5.02 19.64
CA SER A 179 50.18 5.75 20.89
C SER A 179 50.19 7.27 20.89
N THR A 180 49.27 7.87 21.65
CA THR A 180 49.55 8.65 22.88
C THR A 180 48.25 9.23 23.45
N SER A 181 47.93 8.93 24.72
CA SER A 181 47.12 9.83 25.56
C SER A 181 48.09 10.83 26.22
N PRO A 182 47.69 12.07 26.58
CA PRO A 182 47.06 12.26 27.89
C PRO A 182 46.07 13.45 28.06
N THR A 183 45.23 13.32 29.10
CA THR A 183 44.69 14.34 30.05
C THR A 183 43.88 15.58 29.61
N THR A 184 42.64 15.63 30.16
CA THR A 184 41.95 16.74 30.88
C THR A 184 42.28 18.20 30.58
N LEU A 185 41.26 19.00 30.24
CA LEU A 185 41.18 20.40 30.66
C LEU A 185 39.72 20.91 30.75
N ASP A 186 39.52 21.75 31.75
CA ASP A 186 38.29 22.23 32.41
C ASP A 186 37.22 22.91 31.55
N ASN A 187 35.97 22.70 31.98
CA ASN A 187 34.84 23.60 31.74
C ASN A 187 34.82 24.70 32.81
N ALA A 188 34.83 25.98 32.41
CA ALA A 188 34.46 27.09 33.28
C ALA A 188 33.92 28.31 32.51
N HIS A 189 32.96 28.99 33.17
CA HIS A 189 32.33 30.30 32.91
C HIS A 189 31.02 30.28 32.08
N HIS A 190 29.80 30.31 32.66
CA HIS A 190 29.20 31.19 33.71
C HIS A 190 29.11 32.65 33.20
N THR A 191 28.02 33.43 33.27
CA THR A 191 26.86 33.48 34.17
C THR A 191 25.80 34.44 33.59
N GLN A 192 24.57 34.31 34.10
CA GLN A 192 23.43 35.23 34.03
C GLN A 192 23.72 36.68 34.53
N ARG A 193 22.87 37.60 34.07
CA ARG A 193 22.10 38.51 34.95
C ARG A 193 20.63 38.44 34.57
#